data_AF-A0A945JL41-F1
#
_entry.id   AF-A0A945JL41-F1
#
_cell.length_a   1.000
_cell.length_b   1.000
_cell.length_c   1.000
_cell.angle_alpha   90.00
_cell.angle_beta   90.00
_cell.angle_gamma   90.00
#
_symmetry.space_group_name_H-M   'P 1'
#
loop_
_entity.id
_entity.type
_entity.pdbx_description
1 polymer ?
#
loop_
_entity_poly.entity_id
_entity_poly.type
_entity_poly.pdbx_seq_one_letter_code
_entity_poly.pdbx_strand_id
1 'polypeptide(L)'
;MSPAAPTSFDVVIWLLDRARAEDTYLQPRKLQCLLFLAQAHFAAAYDGRVLMPSFFIMDDAGPLDPNLYRALERGRPEVSEKPLDDEIIMFLDAVWRRYRNADALRLDQLISKQGVAEDAICDRDNAEITIAAMQRMFGKGDKKPLSGPKIAETQTGRKVTLQKWMPKRRLTT
;
A
#
# COMPACT_ATOMS: atom_id res chain seq x y z
N MET A 1 5.54 1.73 17.69
CA MET A 1 4.76 0.83 16.81
C MET A 1 5.72 0.31 15.75
N SER A 2 5.80 -1.00 15.50
CA SER A 2 6.66 -1.53 14.43
C SER A 2 5.91 -1.51 13.09
N PRO A 3 6.55 -1.13 11.98
CA PRO A 3 6.02 -1.36 10.64
C PRO A 3 5.75 -2.85 10.40
N ALA A 4 4.82 -3.15 9.48
CA ALA A 4 4.45 -4.51 9.14
C ALA A 4 5.46 -5.19 8.19
N ALA A 5 6.07 -4.43 7.29
CA ALA A 5 7.19 -4.87 6.46
C ALA A 5 8.53 -4.54 7.16
N PRO A 6 9.56 -5.40 7.05
CA PRO A 6 10.87 -5.17 7.68
C PRO A 6 11.56 -3.90 7.17
N THR A 7 11.45 -3.62 5.87
CA THR A 7 11.95 -2.41 5.22
C THR A 7 10.99 -1.97 4.10
N SER A 8 11.09 -0.72 3.67
CA SER A 8 10.36 -0.26 2.48
C SER A 8 10.91 -0.84 1.18
N PHE A 9 12.18 -1.27 1.18
CA PHE A 9 12.76 -1.95 0.03
C PHE A 9 12.10 -3.30 -0.23
N ASP A 10 11.70 -4.05 0.81
CA ASP A 10 11.02 -5.33 0.63
C ASP A 10 9.66 -5.15 -0.09
N VAL A 11 8.93 -4.07 0.23
CA VAL A 11 7.68 -3.70 -0.46
C VAL A 11 7.93 -3.24 -1.89
N VAL A 12 8.95 -2.41 -2.10
CA VAL A 12 9.38 -1.96 -3.44
C VAL A 12 9.73 -3.14 -4.34
N ILE A 13 10.57 -4.04 -3.85
CA ILE A 13 11.03 -5.21 -4.60
C ILE A 13 9.86 -6.13 -4.92
N TRP A 14 8.96 -6.36 -3.95
CA TRP A 14 7.74 -7.10 -4.20
C TRP A 14 6.91 -6.50 -5.36
N LEU A 15 6.71 -5.17 -5.38
CA LEU A 15 5.97 -4.51 -6.46
C LEU A 15 6.69 -4.60 -7.83
N LEU A 16 8.02 -4.47 -7.83
CA LEU A 16 8.84 -4.59 -9.04
C LEU A 16 8.80 -6.02 -9.61
N ASP A 17 8.95 -7.03 -8.75
CA ASP A 17 8.90 -8.43 -9.15
C ASP A 17 7.48 -8.82 -9.60
N ARG A 18 6.45 -8.25 -8.97
CA ARG A 18 5.06 -8.43 -9.40
C ARG A 18 4.80 -7.85 -10.80
N ALA A 19 5.32 -6.65 -11.07
CA ALA A 19 5.21 -6.02 -12.38
C ALA A 19 5.98 -6.82 -13.46
N ARG A 20 7.19 -7.28 -13.13
CA ARG A 20 8.01 -8.12 -14.01
C ARG A 20 7.34 -9.45 -14.34
N ALA A 21 6.71 -10.11 -13.36
CA ALA A 21 5.98 -11.35 -13.57
C ALA A 21 4.74 -11.19 -14.48
N GLU A 22 4.21 -9.97 -14.62
CA GLU A 22 3.12 -9.63 -15.54
C GLU A 22 3.65 -8.90 -16.80
N ASP A 23 4.94 -9.05 -17.14
CA ASP A 23 5.64 -8.43 -18.29
C ASP A 23 5.38 -6.93 -18.45
N THR A 24 5.17 -6.25 -17.32
CA THR A 24 4.81 -4.83 -17.27
C THR A 24 5.97 -4.02 -16.72
N TYR A 25 6.38 -2.99 -17.47
CA TYR A 25 7.36 -2.03 -16.97
C TYR A 25 6.70 -1.07 -15.96
N LEU A 26 7.26 -1.00 -14.75
CA LEU A 26 6.80 -0.10 -13.72
C LEU A 26 7.64 1.18 -13.70
N GLN A 27 7.08 2.28 -14.22
CA GLN A 27 7.73 3.58 -14.19
C GLN A 27 7.96 4.06 -12.74
N PRO A 28 9.08 4.74 -12.43
CA PRO A 28 9.39 5.20 -11.07
C PRO A 28 8.27 6.02 -10.41
N ARG A 29 7.64 6.93 -11.14
CA ARG A 29 6.53 7.76 -10.62
C ARG A 29 5.28 6.95 -10.30
N LYS A 30 4.95 5.95 -11.13
CA LYS A 30 3.85 5.04 -10.85
C LYS A 30 4.14 4.17 -9.62
N LEU A 31 5.38 3.70 -9.46
CA LEU A 31 5.80 2.98 -8.27
C LEU A 31 5.62 3.82 -7.00
N GLN A 32 6.03 5.10 -7.00
CA GLN A 32 5.83 6.00 -5.86
C GLN A 32 4.34 6.17 -5.50
N CYS A 33 3.47 6.35 -6.51
CA CYS A 33 2.02 6.38 -6.29
C CYS A 33 1.49 5.07 -5.69
N LEU A 34 1.96 3.91 -6.15
CA LEU A 34 1.56 2.61 -5.61
C LEU A 34 2.02 2.42 -4.16
N LEU A 35 3.25 2.84 -3.84
CA LEU A 35 3.80 2.81 -2.48
C LEU A 35 2.98 3.68 -1.53
N PHE A 36 2.66 4.91 -1.95
CA PHE A 36 1.80 5.82 -1.20
C PHE A 36 0.41 5.19 -0.96
N LEU A 37 -0.22 4.68 -2.01
CA LEU A 37 -1.55 4.06 -1.92
C LEU A 37 -1.53 2.82 -1.02
N ALA A 38 -0.49 1.99 -1.11
CA ALA A 38 -0.34 0.84 -0.24
C ALA A 38 -0.25 1.26 1.23
N GLN A 39 0.58 2.25 1.54
CA GLN A 39 0.73 2.80 2.89
C GLN A 39 -0.60 3.38 3.40
N ALA A 40 -1.28 4.16 2.57
CA ALA A 40 -2.51 4.85 2.95
C ALA A 40 -3.68 3.89 3.16
N HIS A 41 -3.85 2.91 2.28
CA HIS A 41 -4.86 1.85 2.46
C HIS A 41 -4.55 0.98 3.67
N PHE A 42 -3.28 0.73 3.97
CA PHE A 42 -2.91 -0.04 5.15
C PHE A 42 -3.24 0.73 6.43
N ALA A 43 -2.89 2.01 6.48
CA ALA A 43 -3.26 2.88 7.59
C ALA A 43 -4.79 2.97 7.77
N ALA A 44 -5.54 3.06 6.68
CA ALA A 44 -7.01 3.05 6.72
C ALA A 44 -7.59 1.71 7.21
N ALA A 45 -7.05 0.59 6.77
CA ALA A 45 -7.57 -0.75 7.08
C ALA A 45 -7.18 -1.26 8.47
N TYR A 46 -6.08 -0.74 9.04
CA TYR A 46 -5.49 -1.25 10.27
C TYR A 46 -5.28 -0.15 11.32
N ASP A 47 -6.26 0.75 11.48
CA ASP A 47 -6.32 1.76 12.54
C ASP A 47 -5.04 2.61 12.70
N GLY A 48 -4.54 3.14 11.58
CA GLY A 48 -3.36 4.00 11.54
C GLY A 48 -2.03 3.24 11.66
N ARG A 49 -2.03 1.91 11.53
CA ARG A 49 -0.79 1.13 11.44
C ARG A 49 0.00 1.46 10.18
N VAL A 50 1.31 1.27 10.29
CA VAL A 50 2.29 1.59 9.25
C VAL A 50 2.63 0.30 8.49
N LEU A 51 2.51 0.32 7.15
CA LEU A 51 2.89 -0.82 6.31
C LEU A 51 4.40 -0.97 6.27
N MET A 52 5.12 0.08 5.85
CA MET A 52 6.57 0.10 5.72
C MET A 52 7.17 1.37 6.35
N PRO A 53 8.43 1.34 6.78
CA PRO A 53 9.11 2.51 7.34
C PRO A 53 9.46 3.53 6.24
N SER A 54 8.45 4.25 5.74
CA SER A 54 8.58 5.28 4.71
C SER A 54 8.01 6.61 5.14
N PHE A 55 8.55 7.66 4.55
CA PHE A 55 8.15 9.04 4.76
C PHE A 55 7.75 9.61 3.40
N PHE A 56 6.50 10.05 3.26
CA PHE A 56 5.98 10.56 2.00
C PHE A 56 5.80 12.06 2.04
N ILE A 57 6.15 12.71 0.93
CA ILE A 57 5.88 14.12 0.65
C ILE A 57 5.03 14.24 -0.61
N MET A 58 4.42 15.40 -0.83
CA MET A 58 3.77 15.75 -2.09
C MET A 58 4.64 16.73 -2.89
N ASP A 59 5.17 16.29 -4.04
CA ASP A 59 5.85 17.18 -4.99
C ASP A 59 4.92 17.57 -6.15
N ASP A 60 5.40 18.43 -7.04
CA ASP A 60 4.66 18.87 -8.24
C ASP A 60 4.20 17.72 -9.13
N ALA A 61 4.87 16.57 -9.10
CA ALA A 61 4.58 15.39 -9.91
C ALA A 61 3.83 14.28 -9.14
N GLY A 62 3.52 14.49 -7.86
CA GLY A 62 2.72 13.59 -7.04
C GLY A 62 3.44 13.12 -5.75
N PRO A 63 2.88 12.13 -5.05
CA PRO A 63 3.46 11.68 -3.80
C PRO A 63 4.71 10.82 -4.05
N LEU A 64 5.71 10.97 -3.18
CA LEU A 64 6.91 10.14 -3.20
C LEU A 64 7.56 10.03 -1.83
N ASP A 65 8.34 8.97 -1.63
CA ASP A 65 9.36 8.90 -0.59
C ASP A 65 10.70 9.36 -1.19
N PRO A 66 11.33 10.44 -0.68
CA PRO A 66 12.49 11.05 -1.32
C PRO A 66 13.71 10.13 -1.30
N ASN A 67 13.87 9.34 -0.24
CA ASN A 67 15.00 8.43 -0.10
C ASN A 67 14.83 7.23 -1.02
N LEU A 68 13.63 6.64 -1.08
CA LEU A 68 13.35 5.54 -2.00
C LEU A 68 13.41 5.98 -3.46
N TYR A 69 12.88 7.16 -3.78
CA TYR A 69 12.91 7.69 -5.13
C TYR A 69 14.36 7.85 -5.63
N ARG A 70 15.24 8.42 -4.79
CA ARG A 70 16.68 8.49 -5.07
C ARG A 70 17.33 7.11 -5.22
N ALA A 71 17.03 6.18 -4.33
CA ALA A 71 17.58 4.82 -4.39
C ALA A 71 17.17 4.06 -5.66
N LEU A 72 16.02 4.42 -6.26
CA LEU A 72 15.46 3.79 -7.46
C LEU A 72 15.90 4.46 -8.78
N GLU A 73 16.68 5.54 -8.75
CA GLU A 73 17.11 6.27 -9.97
C GLU A 73 17.84 5.37 -10.98
N ARG A 74 18.52 4.33 -10.49
CA ARG A 74 19.28 3.37 -11.30
C ARG A 74 18.53 2.05 -11.56
N GLY A 75 17.25 1.97 -11.18
CA GLY A 75 16.43 0.76 -11.30
C GLY A 75 16.28 0.02 -9.97
N ARG A 76 16.20 -1.32 -10.01
CA ARG A 76 16.02 -2.16 -8.81
C ARG A 76 17.18 -1.93 -7.83
N PRO A 77 16.92 -1.66 -6.55
CA PRO A 77 17.97 -1.44 -5.57
C PRO A 77 18.71 -2.76 -5.25
N GLU A 78 20.03 -2.69 -5.12
CA GLU A 78 20.87 -3.82 -4.71
C GLU A 78 20.90 -3.93 -3.18
N VAL A 79 19.87 -4.57 -2.62
CA VAL A 79 19.75 -4.78 -1.17
C VAL A 79 19.36 -6.22 -0.87
N SER A 80 19.72 -6.71 0.31
CA SER A 80 19.25 -8.02 0.79
C SER A 80 17.76 -7.96 1.08
N GLU A 81 17.00 -8.85 0.45
CA GLU A 81 15.56 -8.99 0.67
C GLU A 81 15.27 -9.76 1.96
N LYS A 82 14.25 -9.32 2.69
CA LYS A 82 13.65 -10.05 3.79
C LYS A 82 12.27 -10.54 3.36
N PRO A 83 11.90 -11.79 3.70
CA PRO A 83 10.59 -12.31 3.34
C PRO A 83 9.49 -11.45 3.99
N LEU A 84 8.46 -11.12 3.21
CA LEU A 84 7.24 -10.50 3.71
C LEU A 84 6.29 -11.58 4.24
N ASP A 85 5.55 -11.27 5.30
CA ASP A 85 4.50 -12.15 5.82
C ASP A 85 3.39 -12.34 4.78
N ASP A 86 2.76 -13.54 4.76
CA ASP A 86 1.69 -13.89 3.81
C ASP A 86 0.53 -12.88 3.81
N GLU A 87 0.18 -12.35 4.99
CA GLU A 87 -0.86 -11.32 5.11
C GLU A 87 -0.50 -10.04 4.34
N ILE A 88 0.78 -9.64 4.38
CA ILE A 88 1.28 -8.47 3.68
C ILE A 88 1.34 -8.73 2.18
N ILE A 89 1.76 -9.91 1.76
CA ILE A 89 1.74 -10.31 0.34
C ILE A 89 0.31 -10.25 -0.21
N MET A 90 -0.67 -10.80 0.52
CA MET A 90 -2.08 -10.75 0.11
C MET A 90 -2.60 -9.32 0.02
N PHE A 91 -2.25 -8.47 0.98
CA PHE A 91 -2.62 -7.05 0.97
C PHE A 91 -2.02 -6.33 -0.24
N LEU A 92 -0.73 -6.50 -0.50
CA LEU A 92 -0.03 -5.89 -1.62
C LEU A 92 -0.57 -6.37 -2.98
N ASP A 93 -0.94 -7.65 -3.12
CA ASP A 93 -1.59 -8.15 -4.34
C ASP A 93 -2.98 -7.54 -4.55
N ALA A 94 -3.72 -7.26 -3.48
CA ALA A 94 -4.99 -6.56 -3.59
C ALA A 94 -4.79 -5.10 -4.06
N VAL A 95 -3.78 -4.40 -3.54
CA VAL A 95 -3.40 -3.04 -3.99
C VAL A 95 -2.97 -3.07 -5.45
N TRP A 96 -2.09 -4.00 -5.83
CA TRP A 96 -1.62 -4.19 -7.20
C TRP A 96 -2.77 -4.40 -8.17
N ARG A 97 -3.64 -5.38 -7.93
CA ARG A 97 -4.80 -5.67 -8.80
C ARG A 97 -5.71 -4.47 -8.99
N ARG A 98 -5.84 -3.63 -7.96
CA ARG A 98 -6.69 -2.44 -7.99
C ARG A 98 -6.11 -1.33 -8.87
N TYR A 99 -4.79 -1.16 -8.89
CA TYR A 99 -4.16 0.03 -9.47
C TYR A 99 -3.22 -0.24 -10.65
N ARG A 100 -2.87 -1.51 -10.94
CA ARG A 100 -1.92 -1.87 -12.01
C ARG A 100 -2.27 -1.33 -13.39
N ASN A 101 -3.55 -1.13 -13.70
CA ASN A 101 -4.00 -0.64 -15.01
C ASN A 101 -4.04 0.90 -15.10
N ALA A 102 -3.83 1.62 -14.00
CA ALA A 102 -3.73 3.07 -14.00
C ALA A 102 -2.28 3.52 -14.29
N ASP A 103 -2.13 4.65 -14.97
CA ASP A 103 -0.85 5.34 -15.11
C ASP A 103 -0.58 6.25 -13.90
N ALA A 104 0.63 6.83 -13.83
CA ALA A 104 1.01 7.69 -12.72
C ALA A 104 0.07 8.91 -12.59
N LEU A 105 -0.31 9.54 -13.70
CA LEU A 105 -1.18 10.72 -13.70
C LEU A 105 -2.55 10.42 -13.11
N ARG A 106 -3.17 9.29 -13.50
CA ARG A 106 -4.46 8.88 -12.96
C ARG A 106 -4.39 8.53 -11.48
N LEU A 107 -3.28 7.95 -11.02
CA LEU A 107 -3.08 7.68 -9.59
C LEU A 107 -2.89 8.98 -8.79
N ASP A 108 -2.09 9.91 -9.29
CA ASP A 108 -1.90 11.23 -8.69
C ASP A 108 -3.22 12.02 -8.59
N GLN A 109 -4.03 12.03 -9.65
CA GLN A 109 -5.36 12.63 -9.63
C GLN A 109 -6.28 11.99 -8.59
N LEU A 110 -6.21 10.66 -8.43
CA LEU A 110 -6.98 9.94 -7.40
C LEU A 110 -6.53 10.34 -6.00
N ILE A 111 -5.22 10.43 -5.76
CA ILE A 111 -4.64 10.81 -4.47
C ILE A 111 -5.01 12.26 -4.14
N SER A 112 -4.84 13.17 -5.10
CA SER A 112 -5.22 14.58 -4.97
C SER A 112 -6.72 14.73 -4.65
N LYS A 113 -7.58 13.95 -5.32
CA LYS A 113 -9.03 13.97 -5.07
C LYS A 113 -9.40 13.48 -3.66
N GLN A 114 -8.71 12.49 -3.12
CA GLN A 114 -8.97 11.99 -1.76
C GLN A 114 -8.36 12.90 -0.69
N GLY A 115 -7.31 13.64 -1.04
CA GLY A 115 -6.58 14.55 -0.16
C GLY A 115 -7.03 16.00 -0.18
N VAL A 116 -8.19 16.33 -0.76
CA VAL A 116 -8.68 17.72 -0.87
C VAL A 116 -8.85 18.46 0.46
N ALA A 117 -8.84 17.74 1.58
CA ALA A 117 -8.93 18.29 2.93
C ALA A 117 -7.56 18.31 3.68
N GLU A 118 -6.47 17.93 3.02
CA GLU A 118 -5.13 17.86 3.60
C GLU A 118 -4.23 18.89 2.90
N ASP A 119 -3.76 19.90 3.64
CA ASP A 119 -2.99 21.04 3.08
C ASP A 119 -1.75 20.57 2.31
N ALA A 120 -1.01 19.59 2.84
CA ALA A 120 0.17 19.02 2.17
C ALA A 120 -0.12 18.45 0.77
N ILE A 121 -1.36 18.00 0.50
CA ILE A 121 -1.76 17.51 -0.81
C ILE A 121 -2.12 18.67 -1.75
N CYS A 122 -2.79 19.70 -1.21
CA CYS A 122 -3.23 20.87 -1.96
C CYS A 122 -2.08 21.80 -2.34
N ASP A 123 -1.17 22.06 -1.40
CA ASP A 123 -0.10 23.04 -1.54
C ASP A 123 1.05 22.53 -2.40
N ARG A 124 1.27 21.20 -2.43
CA ARG A 124 2.37 20.53 -3.16
C ARG A 124 3.75 21.11 -2.86
N ASP A 125 3.95 21.55 -1.62
CA ASP A 125 5.14 22.28 -1.16
C ASP A 125 6.24 21.36 -0.59
N ASN A 126 6.16 20.06 -0.85
CA ASN A 126 6.99 19.01 -0.25
C ASN A 126 6.79 18.81 1.25
N ALA A 127 5.67 19.30 1.84
CA ALA A 127 5.30 18.95 3.20
C ALA A 127 5.07 17.43 3.35
N GLU A 128 5.34 16.93 4.56
CA GLU A 128 5.06 15.54 4.92
C GLU A 128 3.57 15.24 4.87
N ILE A 129 3.21 14.13 4.21
CA ILE A 129 1.88 13.55 4.30
C ILE A 129 1.88 12.53 5.44
N THR A 130 1.39 12.96 6.60
CA THR A 130 1.38 12.12 7.81
C THR A 130 0.51 10.85 7.64
N ILE A 131 0.81 9.80 8.41
CA ILE A 131 -0.02 8.58 8.44
C ILE A 131 -1.47 8.88 8.83
N ALA A 132 -1.69 9.83 9.74
CA ALA A 132 -3.02 10.25 10.14
C ALA A 132 -3.79 10.92 8.97
N ALA A 133 -3.11 11.74 8.17
CA ALA A 133 -3.67 12.30 6.93
C ALA A 133 -4.03 11.18 5.95
N MET A 134 -3.11 10.26 5.68
CA MET A 134 -3.36 9.11 4.82
C MET A 134 -4.57 8.26 5.28
N GLN A 135 -4.67 8.01 6.58
CA GLN A 135 -5.81 7.31 7.17
C GLN A 135 -7.12 8.07 6.97
N ARG A 136 -7.14 9.40 7.14
CA ARG A 136 -8.34 10.22 6.89
C ARG A 136 -8.76 10.20 5.43
N MET A 137 -7.79 10.33 4.52
CA MET A 137 -8.00 10.32 3.07
C MET A 137 -8.67 9.03 2.58
N PHE A 138 -8.27 7.87 3.12
CA PHE A 138 -8.73 6.57 2.61
C PHE A 138 -9.64 5.78 3.56
N GLY A 139 -9.84 6.25 4.80
CA GLY A 139 -10.62 5.55 5.83
C GLY A 139 -12.13 5.76 5.80
N LYS A 140 -12.64 6.87 5.22
CA LYS A 140 -14.07 7.25 5.34
C LYS A 140 -14.94 6.98 4.09
N GLY A 141 -14.37 6.55 2.97
CA GLY A 141 -15.09 6.56 1.68
C GLY A 141 -14.97 5.33 0.81
N ASP A 142 -14.14 4.35 1.16
CA ASP A 142 -13.86 3.26 0.23
C ASP A 142 -14.92 2.15 0.32
N LYS A 143 -15.89 2.17 -0.60
CA LYS A 143 -17.01 1.20 -0.68
C LYS A 143 -16.54 -0.25 -0.85
N LYS A 144 -15.27 -0.48 -1.16
CA LYS A 144 -14.58 -1.76 -1.10
C LYS A 144 -13.30 -1.59 -0.27
N PRO A 145 -13.33 -1.87 1.04
CA PRO A 145 -12.08 -1.97 1.78
C PRO A 145 -11.19 -3.01 1.10
N LEU A 146 -9.91 -2.69 0.93
CA LEU A 146 -8.87 -3.68 0.64
C LEU A 146 -8.74 -4.52 1.92
N SER A 147 -9.70 -5.43 2.10
CA SER A 147 -9.83 -6.21 3.32
C SER A 147 -8.58 -7.08 3.45
N GLY A 148 -7.73 -6.71 4.39
CA GLY A 148 -6.86 -7.67 5.07
C GLY A 148 -7.69 -8.73 5.78
N PRO A 149 -7.06 -9.83 6.24
CA PRO A 149 -7.72 -10.83 7.04
C PRO A 149 -8.37 -10.18 8.27
N LYS A 150 -9.65 -10.49 8.53
CA LYS A 150 -10.30 -10.01 9.76
C LYS A 150 -9.68 -10.74 10.94
N ILE A 151 -8.96 -10.05 11.81
CA ILE A 151 -8.40 -10.64 13.02
C ILE A 151 -9.48 -10.59 14.11
N ALA A 152 -9.81 -11.75 14.70
CA ALA A 152 -10.67 -11.86 15.88
C ALA A 152 -9.84 -12.31 17.08
N GLU A 153 -10.26 -11.87 18.26
CA GLU A 153 -9.67 -12.30 19.52
C GLU A 153 -10.52 -13.47 20.08
N THR A 154 -9.87 -14.60 20.39
CA THR A 154 -10.54 -15.72 21.05
C THR A 154 -10.79 -15.41 22.52
N GLN A 155 -11.68 -16.17 23.17
CA GLN A 155 -11.95 -16.06 24.60
C GLN A 155 -10.69 -16.21 25.49
N THR A 156 -9.62 -16.81 24.95
CA THR A 156 -8.32 -16.99 25.60
C THR A 156 -7.30 -15.87 25.29
N GLY A 157 -7.72 -14.80 24.62
CA GLY A 157 -6.87 -13.66 24.25
C GLY A 157 -5.97 -13.92 23.02
N ARG A 158 -6.16 -15.04 22.31
CA ARG A 158 -5.37 -15.35 21.11
C ARG A 158 -5.96 -14.61 19.91
N LYS A 159 -5.13 -13.81 19.25
CA LYS A 159 -5.48 -13.19 17.96
C LYS A 159 -5.49 -14.27 16.88
N VAL A 160 -6.60 -14.41 16.18
CA VAL A 160 -6.83 -15.42 15.14
C VAL A 160 -7.37 -14.74 13.88
N THR A 161 -6.76 -15.07 12.75
CA THR A 161 -7.26 -14.68 11.43
C THR A 161 -8.57 -15.41 11.12
N LEU A 162 -9.68 -14.68 11.02
CA LEU A 162 -10.98 -15.22 10.63
C LEU A 162 -10.94 -15.68 9.18
N GLN A 163 -10.98 -16.99 9.00
CA GLN A 163 -11.25 -17.63 7.72
C GLN A 163 -12.76 -17.62 7.46
N LYS A 164 -13.16 -17.16 6.27
CA LYS A 164 -14.57 -17.15 5.85
C LYS A 164 -15.03 -18.59 5.62
N TRP A 165 -16.01 -19.06 6.40
CA TRP A 165 -16.58 -20.40 6.25
C TRP A 165 -17.17 -20.59 4.85
N MET A 166 -16.74 -21.64 4.13
CA MET A 166 -17.27 -22.03 2.83
C MET A 166 -17.91 -23.42 2.93
N PRO A 167 -19.22 -23.58 2.67
CA PRO A 167 -19.85 -24.89 2.68
C PRO A 167 -19.31 -25.75 1.52
N LYS A 168 -18.96 -27.01 1.80
CA LYS A 168 -18.58 -27.98 0.77
C LYS A 168 -19.81 -28.27 -0.11
N ARG A 169 -19.66 -28.03 -1.42
CA ARG A 169 -20.66 -28.36 -2.43
C ARG A 169 -20.85 -29.88 -2.42
N ARG A 170 -22.07 -30.38 -2.15
CA ARG A 170 -22.37 -31.81 -2.32
C ARG A 170 -22.28 -32.13 -3.80
N LEU A 171 -21.41 -33.07 -4.17
CA LEU A 171 -21.45 -33.72 -5.47
C LEU A 171 -22.68 -34.62 -5.46
N THR A 172 -23.67 -34.28 -6.28
CA THR A 172 -24.79 -35.17 -6.59
C THR A 172 -24.29 -36.13 -7.67
N THR A 173 -24.22 -37.42 -7.32
CA THR A 173 -24.00 -38.53 -8.26
C THR A 173 -25.26 -38.79 -9.07
#